data_AF-A0A429D3I5-F1
#
_entry.id   AF-A0A429D3I5-F1
#
_cell.length_a   1.000
_cell.length_b   1.000
_cell.length_c   1.000
_cell.angle_alpha   90.00
_cell.angle_beta   90.00
_cell.angle_gamma   90.00
#
_symmetry.space_group_name_H-M   'P 1'
#
loop_
_entity.id
_entity.type
_entity.pdbx_description
1 polymer ?
#
loop_
_entity_poly.entity_id
_entity_poly.type
_entity_poly.pdbx_seq_one_letter_code
_entity_poly.pdbx_strand_id
1 'polypeptide(L)'
;MALLRKGSRRIVVDDTAYRWIVRRKPTYAQDGGYFLSYGVELEDARGAVLVVRTDHAHPLNYMGVPSKAVLPSDVEQAIRLALARGWEPEAPGTQFQLDLAAG
;
A
#
# COMPACT_ATOMS: atom_id res chain seq x y z
N MET A 1 7.33 -11.72 1.85
CA MET A 1 8.07 -10.43 1.77
C MET A 1 7.63 -9.61 2.96
N ALA A 2 8.53 -8.98 3.71
CA ALA A 2 8.17 -8.13 4.85
C ALA A 2 8.47 -6.66 4.50
N LEU A 3 7.64 -5.72 4.94
CA LEU A 3 7.91 -4.30 4.72
C LEU A 3 9.10 -3.86 5.58
N LEU A 4 9.93 -3.00 4.99
CA LEU A 4 11.01 -2.36 5.72
C LEU A 4 10.39 -1.49 6.82
N ARG A 5 10.77 -1.72 8.08
CA ARG A 5 10.39 -0.84 9.20
C ARG A 5 10.88 0.59 9.01
N LYS A 6 12.00 0.77 8.31
CA LYS A 6 12.54 2.10 7.99
C LYS A 6 11.72 2.72 6.84
N GLY A 7 11.10 3.87 7.12
CA GLY A 7 10.27 4.59 6.15
C GLY A 7 8.81 4.14 6.12
N SER A 8 8.43 3.13 6.91
CA SER A 8 7.02 2.80 7.13
C SER A 8 6.38 3.80 8.08
N ARG A 9 5.10 4.09 7.84
CA ARG A 9 4.23 4.91 8.68
C ARG A 9 3.27 4.00 9.43
N ARG A 10 2.98 4.31 10.69
CA ARG A 10 2.01 3.60 11.51
C ARG A 10 0.60 4.15 11.28
N ILE A 11 -0.40 3.29 11.31
CA ILE A 11 -1.82 3.66 11.35
C ILE A 11 -2.59 2.63 12.18
N VAL A 12 -3.62 3.07 12.89
CA VAL A 12 -4.56 2.17 13.59
C VAL A 12 -5.89 2.24 12.86
N VAL A 13 -6.42 1.07 12.48
CA VAL A 13 -7.71 0.94 11.80
C VAL A 13 -8.51 -0.10 12.57
N ASP A 14 -9.68 0.29 13.06
CA ASP A 14 -10.61 -0.60 13.78
C ASP A 14 -9.88 -1.38 14.90
N ASP A 15 -9.18 -0.63 15.78
CA ASP A 15 -8.34 -1.11 16.90
C ASP A 15 -7.14 -2.00 16.52
N THR A 16 -6.91 -2.24 15.23
CA THR A 16 -5.77 -3.03 14.74
C THR A 16 -4.65 -2.12 14.24
N ALA A 17 -3.43 -2.36 14.71
CA ALA A 17 -2.27 -1.56 14.32
C ALA A 17 -1.59 -2.12 13.07
N TYR A 18 -1.44 -1.26 12.07
CA TYR A 18 -0.80 -1.54 10.80
C TYR A 18 0.39 -0.62 10.57
N ARG A 19 1.27 -1.05 9.67
CA ARG A 19 2.31 -0.22 9.08
C ARG A 19 2.20 -0.25 7.57
N TRP A 20 2.45 0.89 6.95
CA TRP A 20 2.38 1.03 5.51
C TRP A 20 3.55 1.80 4.95
N ILE A 21 3.92 1.51 3.71
CA ILE A 21 5.08 2.14 3.06
C ILE A 21 4.85 2.31 1.56
N VAL A 22 5.10 3.52 1.08
CA VAL A 22 5.35 3.78 -0.34
C VAL A 22 6.81 3.48 -0.60
N ARG A 23 7.10 2.63 -1.60
CA ARG A 23 8.50 2.33 -1.95
C ARG A 23 9.21 3.61 -2.36
N ARG A 24 10.47 3.78 -1.92
CA ARG A 24 11.27 4.94 -2.31
C ARG A 24 11.62 4.92 -3.79
N LYS A 25 12.05 3.77 -4.32
CA LYS A 25 12.41 3.62 -5.73
C LYS A 25 11.19 3.10 -6.50
N PRO A 26 10.73 3.78 -7.56
CA PRO A 26 9.64 3.27 -8.39
C PRO A 26 10.03 1.95 -9.04
N THR A 27 9.05 1.08 -9.25
CA THR A 27 9.19 -0.04 -10.20
C THR A 27 9.13 0.49 -11.64
N TYR A 28 9.53 -0.31 -12.63
CA TYR A 28 9.53 0.10 -14.04
C TYR A 28 8.18 0.69 -14.49
N ALA A 29 7.06 0.06 -14.14
CA ALA A 29 5.73 0.58 -14.47
C ALA A 29 5.38 1.88 -13.71
N GLN A 30 5.81 2.00 -12.46
CA GLN A 30 5.62 3.25 -11.70
C GLN A 30 6.49 4.39 -12.23
N ASP A 31 7.66 4.06 -12.80
CA ASP A 31 8.58 5.01 -13.41
C ASP A 31 8.00 5.61 -14.71
N GLY A 32 7.18 4.81 -15.42
CA GLY A 32 6.34 5.26 -16.52
C GLY A 32 5.14 6.13 -16.10
N GLY A 33 4.94 6.39 -14.80
CA GLY A 33 3.88 7.26 -14.30
C GLY A 33 2.47 6.63 -14.27
N TYR A 34 2.34 5.32 -14.52
CA TYR A 34 1.03 4.67 -14.68
C TYR A 34 0.24 4.52 -13.39
N PHE A 35 0.92 4.30 -12.26
CA PHE A 35 0.28 4.10 -10.97
C PHE A 35 1.28 4.30 -9.83
N LEU A 36 0.75 4.37 -8.62
CA LEU A 36 1.48 4.39 -7.36
C LEU A 36 0.98 3.22 -6.55
N SER A 37 1.91 2.46 -6.00
CA SER A 37 1.62 1.37 -5.10
C SER A 37 2.28 1.54 -3.75
N TYR A 38 1.60 1.07 -2.72
CA TYR A 38 2.11 1.00 -1.37
C TYR A 38 1.76 -0.35 -0.75
N GLY A 39 2.61 -0.79 0.17
CA GLY A 39 2.38 -2.00 0.95
C GLY A 39 1.80 -1.66 2.32
N VAL A 40 0.95 -2.53 2.84
CA VAL A 40 0.43 -2.51 4.20
C VAL A 40 0.61 -3.89 4.83
N GLU A 41 1.07 -3.95 6.07
CA GLU A 41 1.14 -5.19 6.85
C GLU A 41 0.86 -4.88 8.33
N LEU A 42 0.62 -5.92 9.13
CA LEU A 42 0.47 -5.78 10.58
C LEU A 42 1.75 -5.19 11.21
N GLU A 43 1.56 -4.35 12.24
CA GLU A 43 2.69 -3.72 12.94
C GLU A 43 3.59 -4.77 13.62
N ASP A 44 2.96 -5.68 14.38
CA ASP A 44 3.66 -6.58 15.29
C ASP A 44 3.75 -8.03 14.80
N ALA A 45 2.96 -8.39 13.78
CA ALA A 45 2.93 -9.75 13.23
C ALA A 45 3.46 -9.82 11.80
N ARG A 46 4.03 -10.97 11.45
CA ARG A 46 4.31 -11.32 10.05
C ARG A 46 3.12 -12.08 9.51
N GLY A 47 2.38 -11.47 8.59
CA GLY A 47 1.26 -12.11 7.89
C GLY A 47 1.16 -11.64 6.44
N ALA A 48 -0.04 -11.67 5.87
CA ALA A 48 -0.26 -11.31 4.48
C ALA A 48 -0.05 -9.81 4.25
N VAL A 49 0.78 -9.46 3.27
CA VAL A 49 0.98 -8.07 2.86
C VAL A 49 -0.11 -7.66 1.87
N LEU A 50 -0.82 -6.59 2.17
CA LEU A 50 -1.71 -5.91 1.24
C LEU A 50 -0.87 -4.99 0.34
N VAL A 51 -1.01 -5.13 -0.97
CA VAL A 51 -0.42 -4.24 -1.98
C VAL A 51 -1.55 -3.48 -2.65
N VAL A 52 -1.61 -2.17 -2.40
CA VAL A 52 -2.61 -1.29 -2.99
C VAL A 52 -2.03 -0.61 -4.21
N ARG A 53 -2.76 -0.57 -5.32
CA ARG A 53 -2.47 0.25 -6.51
C ARG A 53 -3.49 1.37 -6.61
N THR A 54 -3.03 2.57 -6.91
CA THR A 54 -3.83 3.78 -7.08
C THR A 54 -3.66 4.32 -8.50
N ASP A 55 -4.51 5.26 -8.91
CA ASP A 55 -4.45 5.98 -10.18
C ASP A 55 -3.42 7.12 -10.20
N HIS A 56 -2.71 7.36 -9.10
CA HIS A 56 -1.71 8.42 -9.00
C HIS A 56 -0.36 8.00 -9.56
N ALA A 57 0.41 8.89 -10.19
CA ALA A 57 1.79 8.59 -10.56
C ALA A 57 2.69 8.46 -9.31
N HIS A 58 3.81 7.74 -9.43
CA HIS A 58 4.80 7.70 -8.35
C HIS A 58 5.54 9.06 -8.24
N PRO A 59 5.78 9.61 -7.03
CA PRO A 59 6.37 10.96 -6.89
C PRO A 59 7.74 11.16 -7.55
N LEU A 60 8.51 10.07 -7.67
CA LEU A 60 9.84 10.04 -8.31
C LEU A 60 9.81 9.37 -9.69
N ASN A 61 8.68 9.42 -10.40
CA ASN A 61 8.59 8.86 -11.75
C ASN A 61 9.45 9.65 -12.74
N TYR A 62 10.10 8.95 -13.66
CA TYR A 62 10.93 9.55 -14.71
C TYR A 62 10.13 10.45 -15.67
N MET A 63 8.87 10.12 -15.93
CA MET A 63 8.02 10.84 -16.90
C MET A 63 7.61 12.25 -16.45
N GLY A 64 7.91 12.66 -15.22
CA GLY A 64 7.52 13.96 -14.68
C GLY A 64 6.01 14.13 -14.50
N VAL A 65 5.24 13.04 -14.49
CA VAL A 65 3.79 13.08 -14.30
C VAL A 65 3.49 13.57 -12.88
N PRO A 66 2.58 14.56 -12.70
CA PRO A 66 2.19 15.02 -11.37
C PRO A 66 1.69 13.87 -10.49
N SER A 67 2.16 13.84 -9.25
CA SER A 67 1.79 12.83 -8.26
C SER A 67 0.99 13.46 -7.12
N LYS A 68 0.23 12.63 -6.42
CA LYS A 68 -0.48 12.99 -5.20
C LYS A 68 0.06 12.14 -4.04
N ALA A 69 0.21 12.77 -2.87
CA ALA A 69 0.59 12.05 -1.66
C ALA A 69 -0.54 11.12 -1.21
N VAL A 70 -0.19 9.88 -0.83
CA VAL A 70 -1.12 8.96 -0.15
C VAL A 70 -1.34 9.46 1.27
N LEU A 71 -2.60 9.71 1.61
CA LEU A 71 -3.00 10.18 2.94
C LEU A 71 -3.32 9.00 3.87
N PRO A 72 -3.19 9.17 5.20
CA PRO A 72 -3.62 8.14 6.15
C PRO A 72 -5.09 7.71 5.96
N SER A 73 -5.98 8.64 5.59
CA SER A 73 -7.39 8.35 5.30
C SER A 73 -7.56 7.42 4.09
N ASP A 74 -6.73 7.58 3.05
CA ASP A 74 -6.76 6.70 1.87
C ASP A 74 -6.34 5.27 2.25
N VAL A 75 -5.33 5.17 3.13
CA VAL A 75 -4.83 3.90 3.65
C VAL A 75 -5.88 3.21 4.52
N GLU A 76 -6.56 3.95 5.40
CA GLU A 76 -7.66 3.43 6.22
C GLU A 76 -8.79 2.86 5.37
N GLN A 77 -9.23 3.59 4.35
CA GLN A 77 -10.27 3.13 3.41
C GLN A 77 -9.83 1.88 2.64
N ALA A 78 -8.59 1.86 2.16
CA ALA A 78 -8.04 0.71 1.45
C ALA A 78 -7.95 -0.54 2.34
N ILE A 79 -7.56 -0.39 3.61
CA ILE A 79 -7.53 -1.49 4.59
C ILE A 79 -8.93 -2.05 4.79
N ARG A 80 -9.92 -1.20 5.10
CA ARG A 80 -11.32 -1.65 5.29
C ARG A 80 -11.87 -2.35 4.06
N LEU A 81 -11.59 -1.83 2.87
CA LEU A 81 -12.02 -2.43 1.63
C LEU A 81 -11.34 -3.77 1.35
N ALA A 82 -10.04 -3.90 1.65
CA ALA A 82 -9.32 -5.16 1.52
C ALA A 82 -9.87 -6.21 2.49
N LEU A 83 -10.11 -5.85 3.75
CA LEU A 83 -10.73 -6.73 4.75
C LEU A 83 -12.10 -7.21 4.26
N ALA A 84 -12.94 -6.30 3.75
CA ALA A 84 -14.24 -6.65 3.17
C ALA A 84 -14.13 -7.56 1.92
N ARG A 85 -12.99 -7.54 1.22
CA ARG A 85 -12.69 -8.37 0.05
C ARG A 85 -11.95 -9.68 0.40
N GLY A 86 -11.82 -10.01 1.68
CA GLY A 86 -11.22 -11.25 2.16
C GLY A 86 -9.70 -11.21 2.33
N TRP A 87 -9.11 -10.01 2.45
CA TRP A 87 -7.74 -9.93 2.95
C TRP A 87 -7.71 -10.35 4.43
N GLU A 88 -6.89 -11.35 4.74
CA GLU A 88 -6.65 -11.84 6.10
C GLU A 88 -5.23 -11.44 6.54
N PRO A 89 -5.07 -10.36 7.32
CA PRO A 89 -3.74 -9.81 7.65
C PRO A 89 -2.87 -10.76 8.49
N GLU A 90 -3.50 -11.60 9.33
CA GLU A 90 -2.81 -12.58 10.19
C GLU A 90 -2.43 -13.86 9.46
N ALA A 91 -3.09 -14.16 8.33
CA ALA A 91 -2.84 -15.38 7.60
C ALA A 91 -1.40 -15.39 7.05
N PRO A 92 -0.62 -16.46 7.28
CA PRO A 92 0.67 -16.61 6.64
C PRO A 92 0.44 -16.84 5.14
N GLY A 93 1.06 -16.04 4.27
CA GLY A 93 0.97 -16.37 2.85
C GLY A 93 1.18 -15.22 1.87
N THR A 94 0.50 -15.40 0.74
CA THR A 94 0.62 -14.64 -0.50
C THR A 94 0.12 -13.21 -0.33
N GLN A 95 0.70 -12.31 -1.12
CA GLN A 95 0.32 -10.89 -1.16
C GLN A 95 -1.13 -10.75 -1.63
N PHE A 96 -1.91 -9.92 -0.95
CA PHE A 96 -3.26 -9.56 -1.40
C PHE A 96 -3.16 -8.28 -2.24
N GLN A 97 -3.64 -8.32 -3.49
CA GLN A 97 -3.62 -7.14 -4.36
C GLN A 97 -4.96 -6.44 -4.35
N LEU A 98 -4.94 -5.14 -4.10
CA LEU A 98 -6.10 -4.26 -4.18
C LEU A 98 -5.85 -3.21 -5.26
N ASP A 99 -6.62 -3.25 -6.33
CA ASP A 99 -6.57 -2.23 -7.37
C ASP A 99 -7.67 -1.18 -7.14
N LEU A 100 -7.27 0.06 -6.90
CA LEU A 100 -8.13 1.23 -6.75
C LEU A 100 -8.10 2.12 -8.01
N ALA A 101 -7.20 1.85 -8.96
CA ALA A 101 -7.12 2.60 -10.22
C ALA A 101 -8.29 2.25 -11.18
N ALA A 102 -9.02 1.17 -10.92
CA ALA A 102 -10.15 0.72 -11.72
C ALA A 102 -11.51 1.29 -11.25
N GLY A 103 -11.51 2.41 -10.50
CA GLY A 103 -12.70 3.08 -9.99
C GLY A 103 -13.28 4.12 -10.93
#